data_AF-A0A9W9UTL8-F1
#
_entry.id   AF-A0A9W9UTL8-F1
#
_cell.length_a   1.000
_cell.length_b   1.000
_cell.length_c   1.000
_cell.angle_alpha   90.00
_cell.angle_beta   90.00
_cell.angle_gamma   90.00
#
_symmetry.space_group_name_H-M   'P 1'
#
loop_
_entity.id
_entity.type
_entity.pdbx_description
1 polymer ?
#
loop_
_entity_poly.entity_id
_entity_poly.type
_entity_poly.pdbx_seq_one_letter_code
_entity_poly.pdbx_strand_id
1 'polypeptide(L)'
;MRGLDESTDVFVRTGQKAQEQVRHAWDGFINFAARDNVLEVALGLIIANAFTKVVTSFVSDLVLPIVSLLPFLNRNMDEKFAVLSKGPNYDQQYGYNTLYQAREDGALVLAYGLFIETVINFMGVSLTLYAVGHLYMLVTHDKIIKPTVRCPYCKQYIGESALRCRHCSTWQDGREDEPRSDRSSRGELADAGSSLVGEAP
;
A
#
# COMPACT_ATOMS: atom_id res chain seq x y z
N MET A 1 11.26 37.97 -54.69
CA MET A 1 10.13 37.21 -54.11
C MET A 1 10.44 35.73 -53.82
N ARG A 2 11.63 35.17 -54.18
CA ARG A 2 12.02 33.76 -53.96
C ARG A 2 12.84 33.46 -52.68
N GLY A 3 12.82 34.34 -51.68
CA GLY A 3 13.57 34.14 -50.43
C GLY A 3 12.69 33.89 -49.20
N LEU A 4 11.39 34.22 -49.31
CA LEU A 4 10.43 34.08 -48.21
C LEU A 4 9.76 32.69 -48.22
N ASP A 5 9.71 32.04 -49.38
CA ASP A 5 9.26 30.67 -49.60
C ASP A 5 10.25 29.65 -49.02
N GLU A 6 11.55 29.81 -49.24
CA GLU A 6 12.56 28.86 -48.75
C GLU A 6 12.66 28.83 -47.22
N SER A 7 12.58 29.99 -46.56
CA SER A 7 12.55 30.07 -45.10
C SER A 7 11.26 29.47 -44.53
N THR A 8 10.11 29.71 -45.17
CA THR A 8 8.82 29.14 -44.76
C THR A 8 8.80 27.61 -44.85
N ASP A 9 9.38 27.02 -45.92
CA ASP A 9 9.43 25.56 -46.09
C ASP A 9 10.31 24.86 -45.05
N VAL A 10 11.39 25.50 -44.60
CA VAL A 10 12.27 24.98 -43.53
C VAL A 10 11.56 25.00 -42.18
N PHE A 11 10.79 26.05 -41.86
CA PHE A 11 9.98 26.10 -40.64
C PHE A 11 8.87 25.05 -40.65
N VAL A 12 8.21 24.82 -41.79
CA VAL A 12 7.16 23.79 -41.93
C VAL A 12 7.75 22.38 -41.75
N ARG A 13 8.90 22.07 -42.37
CA ARG A 13 9.56 20.76 -42.21
C ARG A 13 10.10 20.53 -40.80
N THR A 14 10.59 21.57 -40.15
CA THR A 14 11.06 21.50 -38.75
C THR A 14 9.88 21.29 -37.80
N GLY A 15 8.75 21.96 -38.04
CA GLY A 15 7.50 21.75 -37.31
C GLY A 15 6.93 20.33 -37.50
N GLN A 16 6.96 19.80 -38.73
CA GLN A 16 6.49 18.45 -39.03
C GLN A 16 7.36 17.36 -38.37
N LYS A 17 8.69 17.49 -38.40
CA LYS A 17 9.61 16.55 -37.72
C LYS A 17 9.44 16.58 -36.20
N ALA A 18 9.25 17.76 -35.61
CA ALA A 18 8.97 17.88 -34.19
C ALA A 18 7.62 17.23 -33.83
N GLN A 19 6.60 17.40 -34.65
CA GLN A 19 5.27 16.83 -34.42
C GLN A 19 5.29 15.30 -34.48
N GLU A 20 6.05 14.70 -35.40
CA GLU A 20 6.16 13.24 -35.54
C GLU A 20 6.94 12.62 -34.37
N GLN A 21 8.02 13.27 -33.92
CA GLN A 21 8.73 12.85 -32.71
C GLN A 21 7.88 12.94 -31.44
N VAL A 22 7.08 14.01 -31.30
CA VAL A 22 6.15 14.15 -30.16
C VAL A 22 5.07 13.07 -30.20
N ARG A 23 4.54 12.74 -31.39
CA ARG A 23 3.55 11.64 -31.54
C ARG A 23 4.14 10.29 -31.17
N HIS A 24 5.33 9.96 -31.67
CA HIS A 24 5.99 8.71 -31.31
C HIS A 24 6.34 8.61 -29.82
N ALA A 25 6.77 9.72 -29.20
CA ALA A 25 7.01 9.75 -27.76
C ALA A 25 5.72 9.57 -26.95
N TRP A 26 4.62 10.17 -27.41
CA TRP A 26 3.30 10.05 -26.78
C TRP A 26 2.72 8.64 -26.90
N ASP A 27 2.78 8.02 -28.07
CA ASP A 27 2.34 6.64 -28.28
C ASP A 27 3.18 5.66 -27.44
N GLY A 28 4.50 5.89 -27.35
CA GLY A 28 5.39 5.14 -26.47
C GLY A 28 5.03 5.27 -24.99
N PHE A 29 4.66 6.48 -24.56
CA PHE A 29 4.22 6.72 -23.18
C PHE A 29 2.88 6.05 -22.87
N ILE A 30 1.88 6.13 -23.76
CA ILE A 30 0.60 5.45 -23.56
C ILE A 30 0.81 3.93 -23.47
N ASN A 31 1.60 3.35 -24.37
CA ASN A 31 1.92 1.92 -24.35
C ASN A 31 2.71 1.49 -23.11
N PHE A 32 3.44 2.42 -22.48
CA PHE A 32 4.11 2.18 -21.20
C PHE A 32 3.14 2.30 -20.02
N ALA A 33 2.29 3.33 -19.99
CA ALA A 33 1.33 3.60 -18.91
C ALA A 33 0.19 2.58 -18.87
N ALA A 34 -0.20 2.03 -20.02
CA ALA A 34 -1.22 0.98 -20.14
C ALA A 34 -0.74 -0.40 -19.68
N ARG A 35 0.49 -0.52 -19.18
CA ARG A 35 0.98 -1.78 -18.60
C ARG A 35 0.35 -1.99 -17.22
N ASP A 36 -0.30 -3.13 -17.03
CA ASP A 36 -1.01 -3.49 -15.79
C ASP A 36 -0.14 -3.33 -14.52
N ASN A 37 1.12 -3.75 -14.57
CA ASN A 37 2.06 -3.60 -13.45
C ASN A 37 2.32 -2.14 -13.04
N VAL A 38 2.26 -1.18 -13.97
CA VAL A 38 2.46 0.25 -13.66
C VAL A 38 1.16 0.86 -13.14
N LEU A 39 0.03 0.49 -13.75
CA LEU A 39 -1.29 0.99 -13.39
C LEU A 39 -1.69 0.60 -11.97
N GLU A 40 -1.45 -0.65 -11.56
CA GLU A 40 -1.75 -1.13 -10.20
C GLU A 40 -0.98 -0.35 -9.13
N VAL A 41 0.32 -0.12 -9.35
CA VAL A 41 1.16 0.67 -8.43
C VAL A 41 0.69 2.13 -8.38
N ALA A 42 0.38 2.72 -9.54
CA ALA A 42 -0.08 4.10 -9.63
C ALA A 42 -1.43 4.31 -8.90
N LEU A 43 -2.40 3.42 -9.13
CA LEU A 43 -3.70 3.45 -8.45
C LEU A 43 -3.55 3.29 -6.95
N GLY A 44 -2.69 2.36 -6.50
CA GLY A 44 -2.36 2.19 -5.08
C GLY A 44 -1.84 3.48 -4.43
N LEU A 45 -0.92 4.18 -5.10
CA LEU A 45 -0.35 5.42 -4.60
C LEU A 45 -1.38 6.56 -4.50
N ILE A 46 -2.25 6.69 -5.51
CA ILE A 46 -3.31 7.71 -5.56
C ILE A 46 -4.31 7.49 -4.42
N ILE A 47 -4.78 6.25 -4.23
CA ILE A 47 -5.71 5.90 -3.16
C ILE A 47 -5.07 6.12 -1.80
N ALA A 48 -3.80 5.73 -1.61
CA ALA A 48 -3.08 5.94 -0.35
C ALA A 48 -2.94 7.43 0.00
N ASN A 49 -2.64 8.30 -0.98
CA ASN A 49 -2.53 9.74 -0.76
C ASN A 49 -3.89 10.36 -0.43
N ALA A 50 -4.94 10.02 -1.19
CA ALA A 50 -6.29 10.49 -0.93
C ALA A 50 -6.79 10.06 0.45
N PHE A 51 -6.58 8.80 0.83
CA PHE A 51 -6.93 8.29 2.15
C PHE A 51 -6.19 9.01 3.26
N THR A 52 -4.87 9.20 3.12
CA THR A 52 -4.06 9.94 4.09
C THR A 52 -4.59 11.36 4.28
N LYS A 53 -4.97 12.07 3.21
CA LYS A 53 -5.57 13.40 3.31
C LYS A 53 -6.89 13.41 4.07
N VAL A 54 -7.77 12.44 3.81
CA VAL A 54 -9.06 12.34 4.52
C VAL A 54 -8.85 12.09 6.01
N VAL A 55 -7.95 11.19 6.38
CA VAL A 55 -7.68 10.88 7.80
C VAL A 55 -7.01 12.08 8.50
N THR A 56 -6.06 12.75 7.84
CA THR A 56 -5.43 13.96 8.39
C THR A 56 -6.44 15.09 8.56
N SER A 57 -7.31 15.35 7.58
CA SER A 57 -8.37 16.37 7.70
C SER A 57 -9.36 16.01 8.81
N PHE A 58 -9.77 14.74 8.93
CA PHE A 58 -10.63 14.32 10.03
C PHE A 58 -9.99 14.60 11.40
N VAL A 59 -8.69 14.32 11.55
CA VAL A 59 -8.00 14.56 12.82
C VAL A 59 -7.83 16.06 13.08
N SER A 60 -7.33 16.81 12.11
CA SER A 60 -7.05 18.23 12.26
C SER A 60 -8.33 19.08 12.39
N ASP A 61 -9.40 18.72 11.69
CA ASP A 61 -10.61 19.54 11.59
C ASP A 61 -11.73 19.10 12.56
N LEU A 62 -11.76 17.82 13.00
CA LEU A 62 -12.78 17.33 13.94
C LEU A 62 -12.20 16.93 15.31
N VAL A 63 -11.07 16.22 15.34
CA VAL A 63 -10.50 15.74 16.61
C VAL A 63 -9.80 16.87 17.36
N LEU A 64 -8.95 17.67 16.69
CA LEU A 64 -8.23 18.75 17.36
C LEU A 64 -9.16 19.77 18.01
N PRO A 65 -10.26 20.25 17.39
CA PRO A 65 -11.14 21.21 18.07
C PRO A 65 -11.80 20.66 19.34
N ILE A 66 -12.13 19.37 19.37
CA ILE A 66 -12.69 18.68 20.53
C ILE A 66 -11.63 18.53 21.63
N VAL A 67 -10.42 18.11 21.26
CA VAL A 67 -9.28 18.01 22.20
C VAL A 67 -8.84 19.39 22.70
N SER A 68 -8.95 20.41 21.86
CA SER A 68 -8.61 21.81 22.14
C SER A 68 -9.61 22.50 23.07
N LEU A 69 -10.80 21.92 23.28
CA LEU A 69 -11.71 22.36 24.34
C LEU A 69 -11.19 21.98 25.74
N LEU A 70 -10.24 21.04 25.83
CA LEU A 70 -9.70 20.60 27.10
C LEU A 70 -8.68 21.64 27.63
N PRO A 71 -8.79 22.07 28.89
CA PRO A 71 -8.04 23.20 29.44
C PRO A 71 -6.53 22.98 29.55
N PHE A 72 -6.05 21.77 29.29
CA PHE A 72 -4.64 21.40 29.35
C PHE A 72 -3.88 21.57 28.03
N LEU A 73 -4.57 21.74 26.88
CA LEU A 73 -3.94 21.86 25.57
C LEU A 73 -4.28 23.21 24.93
N ASN A 74 -3.34 24.15 25.00
CA ASN A 74 -3.53 25.53 24.55
C ASN A 74 -3.66 25.61 23.01
N ARG A 75 -4.56 26.46 22.50
CA ARG A 75 -4.93 26.54 21.07
C ARG A 75 -3.83 27.03 20.15
N ASN A 76 -2.92 27.87 20.66
CA ASN A 76 -1.88 28.52 19.85
C ASN A 76 -0.53 27.81 20.07
N MET A 77 -0.49 26.49 19.87
CA MET A 77 0.77 25.74 19.95
C MET A 77 1.66 26.04 18.74
N ASP A 78 1.08 26.21 17.55
CA ASP A 78 1.75 26.53 16.29
C ASP A 78 2.48 27.87 16.31
N GLU A 79 1.90 28.87 16.98
CA GLU A 79 2.51 30.21 17.16
C GLU A 79 3.63 30.23 18.21
N LYS A 80 3.95 29.10 18.84
CA LYS A 80 5.06 29.03 19.80
C LYS A 80 6.38 28.81 19.07
N PHE A 81 7.21 29.85 19.08
CA PHE A 81 8.54 29.81 18.52
C PHE A 81 9.57 30.45 19.43
N ALA A 82 10.78 29.90 19.40
CA ALA A 82 11.93 30.48 20.07
C ALA A 82 12.79 31.21 19.03
N VAL A 83 12.97 32.52 19.20
CA VAL A 83 13.86 33.32 18.35
C VAL A 83 15.30 33.13 18.84
N LEU A 84 16.15 32.49 18.03
CA LEU A 84 17.56 32.25 18.34
C LEU A 84 18.45 33.41 17.88
N SER A 85 18.14 33.99 16.73
CA SER A 85 18.80 35.21 16.22
C SER A 85 17.75 36.23 15.82
N LYS A 86 17.92 37.46 16.33
CA LYS A 86 16.99 38.58 16.10
C LYS A 86 17.18 39.12 14.68
N GLY A 87 16.07 39.38 13.99
CA GLY A 87 16.06 40.09 12.71
C GLY A 87 16.19 41.62 12.89
N PRO A 88 16.29 42.38 11.80
CA PRO A 88 16.46 43.84 11.83
C PRO A 88 15.28 44.58 12.48
N ASN A 89 14.05 44.08 12.37
CA ASN A 89 12.85 44.69 12.95
C ASN A 89 12.40 44.00 14.25
N TYR A 90 13.32 43.41 15.01
CA TYR A 90 12.99 42.79 16.29
C TYR A 90 12.60 43.84 17.34
N ASP A 91 11.32 43.90 17.70
CA ASP A 91 10.85 44.70 18.83
C ASP A 91 11.36 44.08 20.15
N GLN A 92 12.08 44.87 20.96
CA GLN A 92 12.63 44.42 22.24
C GLN A 92 11.56 44.20 23.31
N GLN A 93 10.39 44.82 23.16
CA GLN A 93 9.35 44.81 24.20
C GLN A 93 8.22 43.79 23.92
N TYR A 94 7.88 43.56 22.66
CA TYR A 94 6.81 42.64 22.26
C TYR A 94 7.26 41.47 21.38
N GLY A 95 8.52 41.44 20.92
CA GLY A 95 9.03 40.39 20.05
C GLY A 95 8.25 40.29 18.74
N TYR A 96 8.29 39.11 18.10
CA TYR A 96 7.44 38.81 16.95
C TYR A 96 6.13 38.20 17.45
N ASN A 97 4.99 38.67 16.93
CA ASN A 97 3.68 38.13 17.28
C ASN A 97 3.30 36.90 16.43
N THR A 98 3.92 36.74 15.26
CA THR A 98 3.64 35.62 14.35
C THR A 98 4.93 35.02 13.82
N LEU A 99 4.88 33.71 13.54
CA LEU A 99 5.96 32.99 12.87
C LEU A 99 6.27 33.57 11.48
N TYR A 100 5.24 34.05 10.80
CA TYR A 100 5.35 34.60 9.45
C TYR A 100 6.22 35.88 9.44
N GLN A 101 5.95 36.81 10.35
CA GLN A 101 6.76 38.03 10.51
C GLN A 101 8.21 37.73 10.86
N ALA A 102 8.45 36.79 11.78
CA ALA A 102 9.80 36.42 12.17
C ALA A 102 10.61 35.81 11.00
N ARG A 103 9.95 35.05 10.12
CA ARG A 103 10.59 34.44 8.95
C ARG A 103 10.87 35.46 7.84
N GLU A 104 9.97 36.41 7.60
CA GLU A 104 10.17 37.47 6.60
C GLU A 104 11.32 38.42 6.98
N ASP A 105 11.50 38.67 8.27
CA ASP A 105 12.61 39.45 8.81
C ASP A 105 13.97 38.73 8.76
N GLY A 106 14.01 37.48 8.31
CA GLY A 106 15.21 36.65 8.28
C GLY A 106 15.70 36.27 9.68
N ALA A 107 14.85 36.34 10.70
CA ALA A 107 15.19 35.89 12.05
C ALA A 107 15.32 34.36 12.08
N LEU A 108 16.34 33.85 12.77
CA LEU A 108 16.51 32.41 12.95
C LEU A 108 15.57 31.96 14.06
N VAL A 109 14.42 31.39 13.67
CA VAL A 109 13.38 30.91 14.59
C VAL A 109 13.35 29.39 14.67
N LEU A 110 13.30 28.87 15.89
CA LEU A 110 13.00 27.48 16.20
C LEU A 110 11.51 27.36 16.51
N ALA A 111 10.73 26.98 15.50
CA ALA A 111 9.29 26.80 15.58
C ALA A 111 8.93 25.43 16.20
N TYR A 112 9.18 25.26 17.50
CA TYR A 112 8.85 24.01 18.20
C TYR A 112 7.33 23.76 18.23
N GLY A 113 6.53 24.83 18.11
CA GLY A 113 5.09 24.77 18.00
C GLY A 113 4.58 23.88 16.88
N LEU A 114 5.02 24.16 15.65
CA LEU A 114 4.69 23.36 14.46
C LEU A 114 5.13 21.89 14.60
N PHE A 115 6.27 21.65 15.23
CA PHE A 115 6.74 20.28 15.46
C PHE A 115 5.79 19.52 16.40
N ILE A 116 5.43 20.11 17.54
CA ILE A 116 4.52 19.48 18.50
C ILE A 116 3.13 19.28 17.88
N GLU A 117 2.66 20.21 17.07
CA GLU A 117 1.42 20.06 16.30
C GLU A 117 1.48 18.83 15.39
N THR A 118 2.56 18.66 14.62
CA THR A 118 2.73 17.47 13.75
C THR A 118 2.77 16.16 14.54
N VAL A 119 3.34 16.16 15.74
CA VAL A 119 3.36 14.99 16.64
C VAL A 119 1.96 14.67 17.17
N ILE A 120 1.20 15.69 17.56
CA ILE A 120 -0.20 15.53 18.00
C ILE A 120 -1.05 15.00 16.85
N ASN A 121 -0.90 15.54 15.63
CA ASN A 121 -1.57 15.05 14.44
C ASN A 121 -1.24 13.59 14.15
N PHE A 122 0.03 13.20 14.22
CA PHE A 122 0.45 11.81 14.05
C PHE A 122 -0.19 10.87 15.09
N MET A 123 -0.24 11.27 16.36
CA MET A 123 -0.91 10.48 17.40
C MET A 123 -2.41 10.41 17.18
N GLY A 124 -3.05 11.51 16.78
CA GLY A 124 -4.48 11.57 16.49
C GLY A 124 -4.87 10.68 15.30
N VAL A 125 -4.10 10.70 14.21
CA VAL A 125 -4.28 9.82 13.05
C VAL A 125 -4.14 8.35 13.46
N SER A 126 -3.12 8.02 14.24
CA SER A 126 -2.88 6.66 14.73
C SER A 126 -4.04 6.14 15.58
N LEU A 127 -4.53 6.96 16.53
CA LEU A 127 -5.66 6.62 17.38
C LEU A 127 -6.96 6.48 16.59
N THR A 128 -7.17 7.34 15.58
CA THR A 128 -8.36 7.28 14.72
C THR A 128 -8.39 6.00 13.90
N LEU A 129 -7.27 5.63 13.27
CA LEU A 129 -7.19 4.37 12.51
C LEU A 129 -7.42 3.16 13.41
N TYR A 130 -6.86 3.18 14.62
CA TYR A 130 -7.12 2.14 15.62
C TYR A 130 -8.60 2.08 16.02
N ALA A 131 -9.23 3.22 16.30
CA ALA A 131 -10.64 3.29 16.67
C ALA A 131 -11.56 2.79 15.56
N VAL A 132 -11.31 3.16 14.30
CA VAL A 132 -12.08 2.65 13.14
C VAL A 132 -11.88 1.15 12.96
N GLY A 133 -10.64 0.65 13.06
CA GLY A 133 -10.36 -0.78 12.96
C GLY A 133 -11.03 -1.57 14.08
N HIS A 134 -10.97 -1.07 15.31
CA HIS A 134 -11.60 -1.70 16.46
C HIS A 134 -13.13 -1.62 16.38
N LEU A 135 -13.71 -0.49 15.94
CA LEU A 135 -15.14 -0.36 15.72
C LEU A 135 -15.62 -1.34 14.65
N TYR A 136 -14.87 -1.48 13.56
CA TYR A 136 -15.15 -2.45 12.52
C TYR A 136 -15.11 -3.88 13.06
N MET A 137 -14.11 -4.23 13.87
CA MET A 137 -14.04 -5.55 14.54
C MET A 137 -15.19 -5.80 15.53
N LEU A 138 -15.70 -4.74 16.18
CA LEU A 138 -16.86 -4.85 17.07
C LEU A 138 -18.16 -5.08 16.29
N VAL A 139 -18.35 -4.40 15.15
CA VAL A 139 -19.58 -4.44 14.36
C VAL A 139 -19.63 -5.65 13.43
N THR A 140 -18.53 -5.96 12.76
CA THR A 140 -18.42 -7.02 11.77
C THR A 140 -17.66 -8.17 12.39
N HIS A 141 -18.39 -9.08 13.04
CA HIS A 141 -17.86 -10.32 13.64
C HIS A 141 -17.46 -11.37 12.58
N ASP A 142 -17.13 -10.94 11.36
CA ASP A 142 -16.65 -11.81 10.29
C ASP A 142 -15.12 -11.77 10.25
N LYS A 143 -14.50 -12.94 10.42
CA LYS A 143 -13.06 -13.11 10.23
C LYS A 143 -12.78 -12.93 8.73
N ILE A 144 -12.40 -11.72 8.33
CA ILE A 144 -12.01 -11.37 6.94
C ILE A 144 -10.89 -12.31 6.44
N ILE A 145 -10.01 -12.72 7.34
CA ILE A 145 -8.96 -13.69 7.05
C ILE A 145 -9.54 -15.09 7.26
N LYS A 146 -9.95 -15.73 6.16
CA LYS A 146 -10.14 -17.18 6.17
C LYS A 146 -8.81 -17.81 6.58
N PRO A 147 -8.75 -18.61 7.66
CA PRO A 147 -7.50 -19.27 8.05
C PRO A 147 -7.01 -20.13 6.87
N THR A 148 -5.73 -19.97 6.55
CA THR A 148 -5.05 -20.76 5.53
C THR A 148 -4.11 -21.74 6.22
N VAL A 149 -4.17 -22.99 5.77
CA VAL A 149 -3.30 -24.06 6.26
C VAL A 149 -2.26 -24.39 5.20
N ARG A 150 -1.07 -24.82 5.63
CA ARG A 150 -0.03 -25.25 4.72
C ARG A 150 -0.30 -26.68 4.29
N CYS A 151 -0.33 -26.94 2.98
CA CYS A 151 -0.45 -28.31 2.48
C CYS A 151 0.80 -29.14 2.86
N PRO A 152 0.66 -30.36 3.41
CA PRO A 152 1.78 -31.21 3.81
C PRO A 152 2.66 -31.66 2.63
N TYR A 153 2.07 -31.82 1.44
CA TYR A 153 2.78 -32.30 0.24
C TYR A 153 3.49 -31.17 -0.52
N CYS A 154 2.73 -30.19 -1.03
CA CYS A 154 3.29 -29.14 -1.89
C CYS A 154 3.76 -27.89 -1.15
N LYS A 155 3.54 -27.80 0.17
CA LYS A 155 3.94 -26.67 1.03
C LYS A 155 3.34 -25.31 0.66
N GLN A 156 2.40 -25.25 -0.29
CA GLN A 156 1.62 -24.06 -0.62
C GLN A 156 0.51 -23.82 0.40
N TYR A 157 0.09 -22.57 0.55
CA TYR A 157 -1.04 -22.19 1.39
C TYR A 157 -2.37 -22.49 0.70
N ILE A 158 -3.27 -23.18 1.40
CA ILE A 158 -4.62 -23.50 0.95
C ILE A 158 -5.64 -23.01 1.98
N GLY A 159 -6.90 -22.85 1.58
CA GLY A 159 -7.98 -22.56 2.53
C GLY A 159 -8.22 -23.75 3.47
N GLU A 160 -8.51 -23.48 4.75
CA GLU A 160 -8.75 -24.52 5.76
C GLU A 160 -9.83 -25.54 5.34
N SER A 161 -10.88 -25.11 4.65
CA SER A 161 -11.98 -25.97 4.21
C SER A 161 -11.79 -26.62 2.83
N ALA A 162 -10.59 -26.56 2.26
CA ALA A 162 -10.32 -27.14 0.94
C ALA A 162 -10.11 -28.66 1.04
N LEU A 163 -11.07 -29.44 0.52
CA LEU A 163 -10.96 -30.91 0.42
C LEU A 163 -9.79 -31.38 -0.46
N ARG A 164 -9.42 -30.56 -1.46
CA ARG A 164 -8.38 -30.87 -2.44
C ARG A 164 -7.47 -29.68 -2.66
N CYS A 165 -6.16 -29.91 -2.71
CA CYS A 165 -5.20 -28.85 -3.00
C CYS A 165 -5.28 -28.43 -4.48
N ARG A 166 -5.39 -27.14 -4.77
CA ARG A 166 -5.39 -26.62 -6.16
C ARG A 166 -4.04 -26.81 -6.87
N HIS A 167 -2.93 -26.84 -6.14
CA HIS A 167 -1.59 -26.85 -6.73
C HIS A 167 -1.08 -28.26 -7.05
N CYS A 168 -1.21 -29.19 -6.10
CA CYS A 168 -0.77 -30.58 -6.27
C CYS A 168 -1.91 -31.57 -6.49
N SER A 169 -3.17 -31.15 -6.46
CA SER A 169 -4.35 -32.01 -6.61
C SER A 169 -4.46 -33.15 -5.58
N THR A 170 -3.64 -33.12 -4.53
CA THR A 170 -3.68 -34.11 -3.43
C THR A 170 -4.89 -33.85 -2.54
N TRP A 171 -5.40 -34.92 -1.96
CA TRP A 171 -6.43 -34.85 -0.93
C TRP A 171 -5.84 -34.48 0.42
N GLN A 172 -6.58 -33.69 1.20
CA GLN A 172 -6.14 -33.25 2.54
C GLN A 172 -6.73 -34.09 3.67
N ASP A 173 -7.47 -35.15 3.34
CA ASP A 173 -8.14 -36.06 4.27
C ASP A 173 -7.23 -37.20 4.79
N GLY A 174 -5.95 -37.21 4.42
CA GLY A 174 -4.95 -38.19 4.89
C GLY A 174 -4.99 -39.54 4.17
N ARG A 175 -5.90 -39.73 3.20
CA ARG A 175 -6.03 -40.99 2.44
C ARG A 175 -4.79 -41.35 1.59
N GLU A 176 -3.95 -40.37 1.31
CA GLU A 176 -2.71 -40.54 0.54
C GLU A 176 -1.55 -40.98 1.44
N ASP A 177 -1.69 -40.84 2.77
CA ASP A 177 -0.70 -41.24 3.76
C ASP A 177 -0.84 -42.72 4.16
N GLU A 178 -1.96 -43.37 3.82
CA GLU A 178 -2.13 -44.80 4.03
C GLU A 178 -1.18 -45.58 3.09
N PRO A 179 -0.24 -46.38 3.64
CA PRO A 179 0.57 -47.26 2.81
C PRO A 179 -0.38 -48.19 2.07
N ARG A 180 -0.32 -48.17 0.73
CA ARG A 180 -1.09 -49.07 -0.12
C ARG A 180 -0.86 -50.49 0.36
N SER A 181 -1.81 -51.04 1.12
CA SER A 181 -1.79 -52.46 1.45
C SER A 181 -1.81 -53.19 0.13
N ASP A 182 -0.70 -53.88 -0.12
CA ASP A 182 -0.38 -54.48 -1.40
C ASP A 182 -1.33 -55.65 -1.63
N ARG A 183 -2.54 -55.34 -2.13
CA ARG A 183 -3.58 -56.30 -2.49
C ARG A 183 -3.13 -57.18 -3.68
N SER A 184 -1.93 -56.97 -4.23
CA SER A 184 -1.31 -57.84 -5.21
C SER A 184 -0.81 -59.15 -4.60
N SER A 185 -0.35 -59.14 -3.35
CA SER A 185 0.27 -60.33 -2.73
C SER A 185 -0.72 -61.40 -2.25
N ARG A 186 -2.03 -61.11 -2.27
CA ARG A 186 -3.08 -62.06 -1.85
C ARG A 186 -3.74 -62.81 -3.03
N GLY A 187 -3.41 -62.46 -4.27
CA GLY A 187 -3.78 -63.21 -5.48
C GLY A 187 -2.78 -64.31 -5.81
N GLU A 188 -1.48 -64.06 -5.63
CA GLU A 188 -0.41 -65.00 -6.01
C GLU A 188 -0.39 -66.30 -5.16
N LEU A 189 -0.85 -66.25 -3.91
CA LEU A 189 -0.92 -67.43 -3.03
C LEU A 189 -2.13 -68.34 -3.33
N ALA A 190 -3.14 -67.86 -4.05
CA ALA A 190 -4.30 -68.68 -4.43
C ALA A 190 -4.01 -69.54 -5.68
N ASP A 191 -3.15 -69.08 -6.59
CA ASP A 191 -2.80 -69.83 -7.81
C ASP A 191 -1.69 -70.87 -7.61
N ALA A 192 -0.83 -70.74 -6.59
CA ALA A 192 0.21 -71.74 -6.29
C ALA A 192 -0.34 -73.06 -5.72
N GLY A 193 -1.60 -73.09 -5.24
CA GLY A 193 -2.22 -74.27 -4.64
C GLY A 193 -2.85 -75.25 -5.64
N SER A 194 -3.03 -74.87 -6.91
CA SER A 194 -3.76 -75.67 -7.92
C SER A 194 -2.85 -76.52 -8.82
N SER A 195 -1.53 -76.32 -8.78
CA SER A 195 -0.56 -77.01 -9.68
C SER A 195 0.14 -78.23 -9.07
N LEU A 196 -0.19 -78.68 -7.85
CA LEU A 196 0.48 -79.82 -7.19
C LEU A 196 -0.40 -81.07 -7.01
N VAL A 197 -1.50 -81.22 -7.75
CA VAL A 197 -2.30 -82.44 -7.78
C VAL A 197 -2.37 -82.99 -9.20
N GLY A 198 -1.28 -83.57 -9.67
CA GLY A 198 -1.20 -84.27 -10.93
C GLY A 198 0.12 -85.03 -11.03
N GLU A 199 0.03 -86.30 -11.41
CA GLU A 199 1.14 -87.21 -11.73
C GLU A 199 1.87 -87.91 -10.56
N ALA A 200 1.40 -89.11 -10.20
CA ALA A 200 2.25 -90.29 -9.99
C ALA A 200 1.39 -91.58 -10.04
N PRO A 201 1.97 -92.70 -10.52
CA PRO A 201 1.30 -93.72 -11.34
C PRO A 201 0.37 -94.71 -10.63
#